data_AF-A0A1F7RT24-F1
#
_entry.id   AF-A0A1F7RT24-F1
#
_cell.length_a   1.000
_cell.length_b   1.000
_cell.length_c   1.000
_cell.angle_alpha   90.00
_cell.angle_beta   90.00
_cell.angle_gamma   90.00
#
_symmetry.space_group_name_H-M   'P 1'
#
loop_
_entity.id
_entity.type
_entity.pdbx_description
1 polymer ?
#
loop_
_entity_poly.entity_id
_entity_poly.type
_entity_poly.pdbx_seq_one_letter_code
_entity_poly.pdbx_strand_id
1 'polypeptide(L)'
;MLLALGVNPACCGYNENQIEYCLNELGSKELHQEKEGANHVKSLLIEKGFLSANTPTGKTAKKHPEIMKLRFDPVKSDFNTIPYDLREPFYKIVFQHADGAVQKTGRTWVKINPLEEQYLKKQYQFESSEKNLHVKKQS
;
A
#
# COMPACT_ATOMS: atom_id res chain seq x y z
N MET A 1 7.02 -6.84 -10.64
CA MET A 1 5.97 -6.90 -9.60
C MET A 1 5.13 -8.17 -9.70
N LEU A 2 4.50 -8.47 -10.84
CA LEU A 2 3.60 -9.63 -10.98
C LEU A 2 4.24 -10.96 -10.52
N LEU A 3 5.43 -11.29 -11.03
CA LEU A 3 6.19 -12.48 -10.59
C LEU A 3 6.50 -12.48 -9.09
N ALA A 4 6.81 -11.30 -8.51
CA ALA A 4 7.04 -11.15 -7.08
C ALA A 4 5.79 -11.53 -6.27
N LEU A 5 4.61 -11.14 -6.75
CA LEU A 5 3.30 -11.50 -6.19
C LEU A 5 2.85 -12.93 -6.56
N GLY A 6 3.61 -13.65 -7.39
CA GLY A 6 3.27 -15.01 -7.83
C GLY A 6 2.23 -15.06 -8.96
N VAL A 7 2.00 -13.94 -9.63
CA VAL A 7 1.08 -13.84 -10.77
C VAL A 7 1.86 -13.99 -12.07
N ASN A 8 1.31 -14.76 -13.01
CA ASN A 8 1.88 -14.91 -14.35
C ASN A 8 1.68 -13.62 -15.18
N PRO A 9 2.76 -12.94 -15.62
CA PRO A 9 2.64 -11.73 -16.45
C PRO A 9 1.91 -11.94 -17.79
N ALA A 10 1.88 -13.16 -18.32
CA ALA A 10 1.16 -13.47 -19.55
C ALA A 10 -0.35 -13.19 -19.44
N CYS A 11 -0.93 -13.24 -18.24
CA CYS A 11 -2.32 -12.85 -17.99
C CYS A 11 -2.57 -11.35 -18.25
N CYS A 12 -1.51 -10.53 -18.27
CA CYS A 12 -1.56 -9.11 -18.60
C CYS A 12 -1.04 -8.82 -20.03
N GLY A 13 -0.84 -9.85 -20.86
CA GLY A 13 -0.41 -9.70 -22.25
C GLY A 13 1.11 -9.61 -22.48
N TYR A 14 1.92 -9.84 -21.45
CA TYR A 14 3.38 -9.91 -21.62
C TYR A 14 3.78 -11.25 -22.24
N ASN A 15 4.61 -11.21 -23.28
CA ASN A 15 5.25 -12.42 -23.83
C ASN A 15 6.55 -12.77 -23.08
N GLU A 16 7.06 -13.98 -23.30
CA GLU A 16 8.26 -14.49 -22.63
C GLU A 16 9.48 -13.59 -22.82
N ASN A 17 9.73 -13.12 -24.05
CA ASN A 17 10.86 -12.23 -24.35
C ASN A 17 10.76 -10.89 -23.59
N GLN A 18 9.56 -10.34 -23.45
CA GLN A 18 9.33 -9.11 -22.68
C GLN A 18 9.57 -9.35 -21.18
N ILE A 19 9.13 -10.50 -20.66
CA ILE A 19 9.33 -10.86 -19.25
C ILE A 19 10.83 -10.98 -18.96
N GLU A 20 11.56 -11.72 -19.80
CA GLU A 20 13.01 -11.89 -19.65
C GLU A 20 13.76 -10.56 -19.78
N TYR A 21 13.43 -9.76 -20.79
CA TYR A 21 13.99 -8.41 -20.95
C TYR A 21 13.77 -7.55 -19.71
N CYS A 22 12.55 -7.53 -19.16
CA CYS A 22 12.25 -6.77 -17.95
C CYS A 22 13.02 -7.26 -16.72
N LEU A 23 13.21 -8.57 -16.56
CA LEU A 23 14.00 -9.12 -15.46
C LEU A 23 15.49 -8.75 -15.56
N ASN A 24 16.05 -8.79 -16.78
CA ASN A 24 17.42 -8.39 -17.05
C ASN A 24 17.65 -6.90 -16.78
N GLU A 25 16.76 -6.04 -17.28
CA GLU A 25 16.79 -4.60 -17.04
C GLU A 25 16.62 -4.25 -15.56
N LEU A 26 15.79 -5.00 -14.83
CA LEU A 26 15.62 -4.81 -13.39
C LEU A 26 16.92 -5.12 -12.63
N GLY A 27 17.73 -6.08 -13.10
CA GLY A 27 19.02 -6.42 -12.49
C GLY A 27 20.08 -5.31 -12.61
N SER A 28 19.93 -4.43 -13.59
CA SER A 28 20.92 -3.38 -13.92
C SER A 28 20.45 -1.96 -13.65
N LYS A 29 19.13 -1.70 -13.62
CA LYS A 29 18.55 -0.36 -13.46
C LYS A 29 17.88 -0.15 -12.10
N GLU A 30 17.94 1.10 -11.63
CA GLU A 30 17.21 1.53 -10.44
C GLU A 30 15.72 1.71 -10.74
N LEU A 31 14.85 1.31 -9.81
CA LEU A 31 13.42 1.51 -9.90
C LEU A 31 13.04 2.90 -9.41
N HIS A 32 12.35 3.68 -10.26
CA HIS A 32 11.79 4.97 -9.88
C HIS A 32 10.45 4.80 -9.12
N GLN A 33 10.54 4.29 -7.90
CA GLN A 33 9.43 4.02 -6.97
C GLN A 33 9.82 4.43 -5.55
N GLU A 34 8.87 4.42 -4.61
CA GLU A 34 9.22 4.51 -3.19
C GLU A 34 10.25 3.42 -2.83
N LYS A 35 11.31 3.82 -2.12
CA LYS A 35 12.49 3.00 -1.86
C LYS A 35 12.12 1.69 -1.15
N GLU A 36 11.28 1.76 -0.13
CA GLU A 36 10.83 0.62 0.66
C GLU A 36 10.05 -0.39 -0.20
N GLY A 37 9.11 0.09 -1.02
CA GLY A 37 8.39 -0.73 -1.99
C GLY A 37 9.32 -1.39 -3.02
N ALA A 38 10.23 -0.62 -3.61
CA ALA A 38 11.22 -1.14 -4.56
C ALA A 38 12.10 -2.23 -3.92
N ASN A 39 12.59 -2.00 -2.71
CA ASN A 39 13.43 -2.94 -1.99
C ASN A 39 12.68 -4.23 -1.63
N HIS A 40 11.41 -4.12 -1.25
CA HIS A 40 10.61 -5.30 -0.93
C HIS A 40 10.33 -6.14 -2.17
N VAL A 41 9.94 -5.53 -3.29
CA VAL A 41 9.74 -6.24 -4.55
C VAL A 41 11.01 -6.99 -4.99
N LYS A 42 12.19 -6.36 -4.86
CA LYS A 42 13.47 -7.04 -5.13
C LYS A 42 13.68 -8.23 -4.20
N SER A 43 13.37 -8.10 -2.91
CA SER A 43 13.49 -9.20 -1.95
C SER A 43 12.61 -10.40 -2.33
N LEU A 44 11.36 -10.15 -2.73
CA LEU A 44 10.43 -11.20 -3.17
C LEU A 44 10.88 -11.87 -4.46
N LEU A 45 11.45 -11.13 -5.41
CA LEU A 45 11.99 -11.69 -6.65
C LEU A 45 13.22 -12.57 -6.41
N ILE A 46 14.09 -12.20 -5.46
CA ILE A 46 15.23 -13.03 -5.07
C ILE A 46 14.74 -14.32 -4.40
N GLU A 47 13.81 -14.22 -3.46
CA GLU A 47 13.24 -15.39 -2.78
C GLU A 47 12.61 -16.39 -3.75
N LYS A 48 12.01 -15.88 -4.84
CA LYS A 48 11.39 -16.69 -5.89
C LYS A 48 12.35 -17.10 -7.01
N GLY A 49 13.63 -16.75 -6.92
CA GLY A 49 14.65 -17.12 -7.92
C GLY A 49 14.61 -16.35 -9.23
N PHE A 50 13.81 -15.29 -9.34
CA PHE A 50 13.72 -14.46 -10.54
C PHE A 50 14.81 -13.39 -10.63
N LEU A 51 15.48 -13.08 -9.51
CA LEU A 51 16.59 -12.13 -9.47
C LEU A 51 17.73 -12.68 -8.62
N SER A 52 18.97 -12.47 -9.04
CA SER A 52 20.15 -12.85 -8.24
C SER A 52 20.51 -11.76 -7.23
N ALA A 53 20.79 -12.16 -5.99
CA ALA A 53 21.27 -11.28 -4.93
C ALA A 53 22.62 -10.61 -5.26
N ASN A 54 23.39 -11.19 -6.20
CA ASN A 54 24.71 -10.67 -6.59
C ASN A 54 24.64 -9.52 -7.60
N THR A 55 23.47 -9.25 -8.19
CA THR A 55 23.28 -8.12 -9.11
C THR A 55 23.36 -6.78 -8.37
N PRO A 56 23.71 -5.67 -9.05
CA PRO A 56 23.68 -4.33 -8.46
C PRO A 56 22.34 -4.04 -7.77
N THR A 57 21.23 -4.37 -8.43
CA THR A 57 19.89 -4.21 -7.86
C THR A 57 19.64 -5.15 -6.69
N GLY A 58 20.06 -6.42 -6.79
CA GLY A 58 19.88 -7.44 -5.75
C GLY A 58 20.53 -7.07 -4.41
N LYS A 59 21.68 -6.39 -4.44
CA LYS A 59 22.37 -5.91 -3.22
C LYS A 59 21.57 -4.87 -2.42
N THR A 60 20.61 -4.20 -3.05
CA THR A 60 19.74 -3.22 -2.39
C THR A 60 18.44 -3.84 -1.85
N ALA A 61 18.21 -5.13 -2.11
CA ALA A 61 17.00 -5.81 -1.67
C ALA A 61 16.91 -5.85 -0.13
N LYS A 62 15.77 -5.43 0.39
CA LYS A 62 15.48 -5.43 1.83
C LYS A 62 14.01 -5.71 2.04
N LYS A 63 13.70 -6.57 3.01
CA LYS A 63 12.31 -6.85 3.37
C LYS A 63 11.67 -5.63 4.03
N HIS A 64 10.49 -5.26 3.54
CA HIS A 64 9.61 -4.28 4.13
C HIS A 64 8.19 -4.87 4.16
N PRO A 65 7.88 -5.78 5.12
CA PRO A 65 6.60 -6.48 5.16
C PRO A 65 5.40 -5.54 5.32
N GLU A 66 5.60 -4.32 5.80
CA GLU A 66 4.60 -3.26 5.82
C GLU A 66 4.07 -2.89 4.43
N ILE A 67 4.81 -3.16 3.35
CA ILE A 67 4.39 -2.90 1.96
C ILE A 67 3.19 -3.76 1.56
N MET A 68 3.06 -4.95 2.17
CA MET A 68 1.92 -5.85 1.92
C MET A 68 0.68 -5.48 2.75
N LYS A 69 0.74 -4.41 3.54
CA LYS A 69 -0.32 -3.97 4.46
C LYS A 69 -0.90 -2.63 4.03
N LEU A 70 -2.11 -2.33 4.49
CA LEU A 70 -2.63 -0.96 4.43
C LEU A 70 -1.81 -0.06 5.36
N ARG A 71 -1.18 0.98 4.79
CA ARG A 71 -0.28 1.89 5.50
C ARG A 71 -0.94 3.26 5.72
N PHE A 72 -1.11 3.63 6.98
CA PHE A 72 -1.65 4.93 7.39
C PHE A 72 -0.52 5.82 7.92
N ASP A 73 -0.11 6.81 7.14
CA ASP A 73 0.85 7.84 7.55
C ASP A 73 0.05 9.10 7.95
N PRO A 74 0.16 9.60 9.20
CA PRO A 74 -0.61 10.76 9.67
C PRO A 74 -0.42 12.04 8.83
N VAL A 75 0.62 12.12 8.01
CA VAL A 75 0.91 13.27 7.14
C VAL A 75 0.52 12.97 5.69
N LYS A 76 0.83 11.77 5.18
CA LYS A 76 0.64 11.45 3.76
C LYS A 76 -0.67 10.73 3.44
N SER A 77 -1.21 9.95 4.38
CA SER A 77 -2.36 9.06 4.16
C SER A 77 -3.12 8.82 5.48
N ASP A 78 -3.62 9.90 6.09
CA ASP A 78 -4.42 9.83 7.31
C ASP A 78 -5.84 9.29 7.03
N PHE A 79 -6.51 8.78 8.05
CA PHE A 79 -7.87 8.24 7.99
C PHE A 79 -8.91 9.27 7.54
N ASN A 80 -8.69 10.53 7.87
CA ASN A 80 -9.55 11.67 7.50
C ASN A 80 -9.28 12.21 6.08
N THR A 81 -8.61 11.43 5.22
CA THR A 81 -8.49 11.71 3.79
C THR A 81 -9.64 11.11 2.97
N ILE A 82 -10.45 10.25 3.59
CA ILE A 82 -11.63 9.61 2.99
C ILE A 82 -12.87 10.12 3.73
N PRO A 83 -13.97 10.47 3.02
CA PRO A 83 -15.25 10.80 3.64
C PRO A 83 -15.74 9.71 4.62
N TYR A 84 -16.40 10.11 5.69
CA TYR A 84 -16.85 9.24 6.77
C TYR A 84 -17.72 8.07 6.28
N ASP A 85 -18.69 8.36 5.42
CA ASP A 85 -19.63 7.40 4.85
C ASP A 85 -18.96 6.38 3.92
N LEU A 86 -17.88 6.78 3.25
CA LEU A 86 -17.10 5.91 2.35
C LEU A 86 -16.02 5.10 3.07
N ARG A 87 -15.62 5.51 4.27
CA ARG A 87 -14.43 4.97 4.95
C ARG A 87 -14.54 3.48 5.28
N GLU A 88 -15.63 3.09 5.93
CA GLU A 88 -15.87 1.70 6.30
C GLU A 88 -16.01 0.76 5.06
N PRO A 89 -16.88 1.04 4.08
CA PRO A 89 -17.01 0.17 2.91
C PRO A 89 -15.71 0.12 2.10
N PHE A 90 -15.00 1.24 1.97
CA PHE A 90 -13.71 1.27 1.30
C PHE A 90 -12.68 0.38 1.99
N TYR A 91 -12.48 0.55 3.30
CA TYR A 91 -11.53 -0.27 4.06
C TYR A 91 -11.89 -1.75 4.05
N LYS A 92 -13.18 -2.12 4.12
CA LYS A 92 -13.59 -3.53 3.98
C LYS A 92 -13.12 -4.15 2.67
N ILE A 93 -13.21 -3.42 1.55
CA ILE A 93 -12.78 -3.91 0.23
C ILE A 93 -11.26 -4.03 0.20
N VAL A 94 -10.52 -2.96 0.51
CA VAL A 94 -9.06 -2.99 0.38
C VAL A 94 -8.38 -3.92 1.38
N PHE A 95 -8.98 -4.12 2.56
CA PHE A 95 -8.45 -5.01 3.59
C PHE A 95 -8.53 -6.49 3.21
N GLN A 96 -9.45 -6.88 2.32
CA GLN A 96 -9.50 -8.23 1.75
C GLN A 96 -8.26 -8.56 0.89
N HIS A 97 -7.54 -7.54 0.43
CA HIS A 97 -6.39 -7.67 -0.46
C HIS A 97 -5.06 -7.31 0.21
N ALA A 98 -5.04 -7.16 1.53
CA ALA A 98 -3.86 -6.77 2.30
C ALA A 98 -3.57 -7.74 3.44
N ASP A 99 -2.30 -7.88 3.82
CA ASP A 99 -1.84 -8.74 4.92
C ASP A 99 -2.07 -8.09 6.32
N GLY A 100 -3.08 -7.23 6.42
CA GLY A 100 -3.41 -6.42 7.59
C GLY A 100 -3.16 -4.93 7.37
N ALA A 101 -3.09 -4.19 8.48
CA ALA A 101 -2.94 -2.74 8.47
C ALA A 101 -1.94 -2.26 9.52
N VAL A 102 -1.29 -1.14 9.23
CA VAL A 102 -0.33 -0.47 10.11
C VAL A 102 -0.49 1.04 10.06
N GLN A 103 -0.28 1.69 11.20
CA GLN A 103 -0.19 3.14 11.31
C GLN A 103 1.25 3.54 11.66
N LYS A 104 1.71 4.64 11.09
CA LYS A 104 3.03 5.20 11.41
C LYS A 104 2.98 5.98 12.71
N THR A 105 3.80 5.58 13.67
CA THR A 105 4.01 6.28 14.94
C THR A 105 5.48 6.68 15.03
N GLY A 106 5.77 7.96 14.83
CA GLY A 106 7.15 8.44 14.69
C GLY A 106 7.86 7.79 13.49
N ARG A 107 8.84 6.92 13.76
CA ARG A 107 9.62 6.20 12.73
C ARG A 107 9.25 4.72 12.58
N THR A 108 8.23 4.25 13.29
CA THR A 108 7.84 2.82 13.30
C THR A 108 6.42 2.61 12.78
N TRP A 109 6.19 1.42 12.24
CA TRP A 109 4.86 0.96 11.82
C TRP A 109 4.26 0.09 12.93
N VAL A 110 3.11 0.50 13.46
CA VAL A 110 2.39 -0.20 14.53
C VAL A 110 1.17 -0.87 13.94
N LYS A 111 0.94 -2.15 14.28
CA LYS A 111 -0.23 -2.92 13.82
C LYS A 111 -1.51 -2.31 14.38
N ILE A 112 -2.52 -2.19 13.53
CA ILE A 112 -3.84 -1.66 13.89
C ILE A 112 -4.95 -2.43 13.18
N ASN A 113 -6.20 -2.16 13.55
CA ASN A 113 -7.39 -2.56 12.78
C ASN A 113 -8.15 -1.29 12.33
N PRO A 114 -8.16 -0.95 11.03
CA PRO A 114 -8.74 0.29 10.53
C PRO A 114 -10.28 0.30 10.58
N LEU A 115 -10.89 -0.84 10.91
CA LEU A 115 -12.35 -0.98 11.09
C LEU A 115 -12.78 -0.72 12.55
N GLU A 116 -11.85 -0.42 13.46
CA GLU A 116 -12.22 0.03 14.80
C GLU A 116 -12.80 1.44 14.80
N GLU A 117 -13.73 1.68 15.71
CA GLU A 117 -14.50 2.93 15.82
C GLU A 117 -13.61 4.18 15.90
N GLN A 118 -12.47 4.10 16.60
CA GLN A 118 -11.53 5.20 16.76
C GLN A 118 -10.93 5.72 15.43
N TYR A 119 -10.83 4.85 14.42
CA TYR A 119 -10.34 5.21 13.09
C TYR A 119 -11.50 5.60 12.17
N LEU A 120 -12.64 4.92 12.30
CA LEU A 120 -13.82 5.17 11.48
C LEU A 120 -14.51 6.49 11.80
N LYS A 121 -14.49 6.96 13.05
CA LYS A 121 -15.18 8.20 13.46
C LYS A 121 -14.33 9.46 13.37
N LYS A 122 -13.12 9.38 12.79
CA LYS A 122 -12.28 10.57 12.61
C LYS A 122 -12.94 11.54 11.63
N GLN A 123 -13.07 12.80 12.04
CA GLN A 123 -13.75 13.81 11.23
C GLN A 123 -13.00 14.05 9.91
N TYR A 124 -13.70 13.97 8.79
CA TYR A 124 -13.16 14.34 7.49
C TYR A 124 -13.00 15.85 7.40
N GLN A 125 -11.88 16.35 6.90
CA GLN A 125 -11.57 17.79 6.94
C GLN A 125 -12.53 18.67 6.13
N PHE A 126 -13.28 18.08 5.18
CA PHE A 126 -14.28 18.78 4.36
C PHE A 126 -15.72 18.41 4.73
N GLU A 127 -15.95 17.66 5.81
CA GLU A 127 -17.29 17.44 6.33
C GLU A 127 -17.80 18.68 7.07
N SER A 128 -18.96 19.16 6.64
CA SER A 128 -19.69 20.19 7.39
C SER A 128 -20.10 19.61 8.74
N SER A 129 -19.83 20.31 9.83
CA SER A 129 -20.39 19.97 11.13
C SER A 129 -21.90 20.21 11.12
N GLU A 130 -22.69 19.31 10.54
CA GLU A 130 -24.15 19.38 10.50
C GLU A 130 -24.80 19.12 11.87
N LYS A 131 -24.24 19.67 12.94
CA LYS A 131 -24.93 19.78 14.23
C LYS A 131 -25.68 21.10 14.42
N ASN A 132 -25.71 22.01 13.44
CA ASN A 132 -26.39 23.32 13.58
C ASN A 132 -27.46 23.64 12.52
N LEU A 133 -27.83 22.72 11.64
CA LEU A 133 -28.88 23.00 10.61
C LEU A 133 -30.31 22.62 11.02
N HIS A 134 -30.52 22.06 12.22
CA HIS A 134 -31.85 21.65 12.70
C HIS A 134 -32.45 22.54 13.81
N VAL A 135 -31.88 23.71 14.11
CA VAL A 135 -32.52 24.68 15.04
C VAL A 135 -32.76 26.00 14.32
N LYS A 136 -33.86 26.06 13.57
CA LYS A 136 -34.76 27.21 13.39
C LYS A 136 -35.94 26.82 12.48
N LYS A 137 -36.74 25.87 12.95
CA LYS A 137 -38.18 25.88 12.69
C LYS A 137 -38.84 26.31 14.00
N GLN A 138 -39.84 27.20 13.91
CA GLN A 138 -40.49 27.99 14.99
C GLN A 138 -39.76 29.34 15.19
N SER A 139 -40.37 30.50 14.99
CA SER A 139 -41.78 30.92 15.08
C SER A 139 -42.13 31.99 14.05
#